data_AF-A0ABD2ZIW7-F1
#
_entry.id   AF-A0ABD2ZIW7-F1
#
_cell.length_a   1.000
_cell.length_b   1.000
_cell.length_c   1.000
_cell.angle_alpha   90.00
_cell.angle_beta   90.00
_cell.angle_gamma   90.00
#
_symmetry.space_group_name_H-M   'P 1'
#
loop_
_entity.id
_entity.type
_entity.pdbx_description
1 polymer ?
#
loop_
_entity_poly.entity_id
_entity_poly.type
_entity_poly.pdbx_seq_one_letter_code
_entity_poly.pdbx_strand_id
1 'polypeptide(L)'
;MISSKIETGSERLSLAIEDANINDQKCILDNELKKLKRLNFLESSLLIEEEEQQTTKNSKKLALIPLIFLIYFEVAGGPYGEEAAVGAAGPLLAILGFLIFPFIWSIPEALVTAELETTFPGNGGFVIWAHKAFGPFWGSLMGSWKLLSGVINLASYPVICVDYLKQVLPVFSSGFPRYLAILFSTLFLSFLNYTGLTVV
;
A
#
# COMPACT_ATOMS: atom_id res chain seq x y z
N MET A 1 -42.48 35.60 59.92
CA MET A 1 -41.85 35.76 58.58
C MET A 1 -40.36 35.37 58.55
N ILE A 2 -39.78 34.85 59.64
CA ILE A 2 -38.35 34.44 59.70
C ILE A 2 -38.19 32.91 59.63
N SER A 3 -39.17 32.14 60.12
CA SER A 3 -39.11 30.66 60.13
C SER A 3 -39.13 30.04 58.72
N SER A 4 -39.93 30.57 57.79
CA SER A 4 -40.03 30.00 56.43
C SER A 4 -38.75 30.19 55.60
N LYS A 5 -37.88 31.14 55.97
CA LYS A 5 -36.67 31.49 55.20
C LYS A 5 -35.46 30.64 55.57
N ILE A 6 -35.46 30.03 56.76
CA ILE A 6 -34.40 29.15 57.25
C ILE A 6 -34.62 27.72 56.73
N GLU A 7 -35.87 27.25 56.71
CA GLU A 7 -36.25 25.92 56.21
C GLU A 7 -35.97 25.78 54.70
N THR A 8 -36.29 26.81 53.92
CA THR A 8 -35.97 26.90 52.48
C THR A 8 -34.45 26.95 52.21
N GLY A 9 -33.63 27.36 53.17
CA GLY A 9 -32.17 27.39 53.06
C GLY A 9 -31.52 26.02 53.25
N SER A 10 -32.05 25.21 54.16
CA SER A 10 -31.54 23.88 54.47
C SER A 10 -31.80 22.87 53.35
N GLU A 11 -32.97 22.92 52.71
CA GLU A 11 -33.28 22.07 51.54
C GLU A 11 -32.40 22.43 50.33
N ARG A 12 -32.10 23.70 50.12
CA ARG A 12 -31.23 24.17 49.02
C ARG A 12 -29.77 23.75 49.19
N LEU A 13 -29.28 23.70 50.43
CA LEU A 13 -27.94 23.19 50.71
C LEU A 13 -27.86 21.67 50.54
N SER A 14 -28.91 20.95 50.93
CA SER A 14 -28.98 19.50 50.72
C SER A 14 -29.01 19.14 49.23
N LEU A 15 -29.79 19.88 48.43
CA LEU A 15 -29.81 19.73 46.96
C LEU A 15 -28.48 20.12 46.31
N ALA A 16 -27.82 21.20 46.76
CA ALA A 16 -26.53 21.60 46.21
C ALA A 16 -25.40 20.62 46.56
N ILE A 17 -25.45 19.97 47.72
CA ILE A 17 -24.51 18.91 48.12
C ILE A 17 -24.77 17.63 47.30
N GLU A 18 -26.04 17.28 47.08
CA GLU A 18 -26.41 16.14 46.23
C GLU A 18 -25.97 16.37 44.77
N ASP A 19 -26.21 17.56 44.23
CA ASP A 19 -25.79 17.93 42.87
C ASP A 19 -24.26 17.97 42.71
N ALA A 20 -23.53 18.48 43.71
CA ALA A 20 -22.07 18.47 43.71
C ALA A 20 -21.51 17.04 43.72
N ASN A 21 -22.09 16.17 44.55
CA ASN A 21 -21.71 14.76 44.62
C ASN A 21 -22.04 14.00 43.32
N ILE A 22 -23.18 14.27 42.69
CA ILE A 22 -23.58 13.68 41.41
C ILE A 22 -22.66 14.14 40.27
N ASN A 23 -22.26 15.42 40.25
CA ASN A 23 -21.42 15.97 39.20
C ASN A 23 -19.97 15.45 39.31
N ASP A 24 -19.44 15.28 40.53
CA ASP A 24 -18.16 14.62 40.76
C ASP A 24 -18.20 13.15 40.35
N GLN A 25 -19.26 12.42 40.68
CA GLN A 25 -19.44 11.02 40.26
C GLN A 25 -19.50 10.89 38.73
N LYS A 26 -20.16 11.83 38.05
CA LYS A 26 -20.23 11.87 36.58
C LYS A 26 -18.88 12.17 35.94
N CYS A 27 -18.10 13.08 36.52
CA CYS A 27 -16.74 13.40 36.07
C CYS A 27 -15.79 12.18 36.18
N ILE A 28 -15.90 11.43 37.28
CA ILE A 28 -15.14 10.18 37.47
C ILE A 28 -15.54 9.15 36.41
N LEU A 29 -16.85 8.98 36.18
CA LEU A 29 -17.36 8.02 35.20
C LEU A 29 -16.94 8.37 33.76
N ASP A 30 -16.94 9.65 33.38
CA ASP A 30 -16.50 10.10 32.06
C ASP A 30 -14.99 9.90 31.86
N ASN A 31 -14.18 10.11 32.90
CA ASN A 31 -12.74 9.84 32.85
C ASN A 31 -12.45 8.34 32.69
N GLU A 32 -13.17 7.48 33.40
CA GLU A 32 -13.05 6.02 33.24
C GLU A 32 -13.53 5.56 31.85
N LEU A 33 -14.66 6.06 31.35
CA LEU A 33 -15.12 5.77 29.99
C LEU A 33 -14.12 6.21 28.92
N LYS A 34 -13.50 7.39 29.09
CA LYS A 34 -12.46 7.88 28.19
C LYS A 34 -11.21 7.00 28.25
N LYS A 35 -10.85 6.51 29.43
CA LYS A 35 -9.74 5.57 29.64
C LYS A 35 -10.03 4.21 29.01
N LEU A 36 -11.22 3.64 29.22
CA LEU A 36 -11.66 2.38 28.62
C LEU A 36 -11.73 2.46 27.09
N LYS A 37 -12.20 3.59 26.53
CA LYS A 37 -12.21 3.79 25.07
C LYS A 37 -10.79 3.89 24.50
N ARG A 38 -9.85 4.48 25.26
CA ARG A 38 -8.43 4.52 24.90
C ARG A 38 -7.79 3.15 24.98
N LEU A 39 -8.11 2.36 26.00
CA LEU A 39 -7.61 1.00 26.16
C LEU A 39 -8.13 0.11 25.04
N ASN A 40 -9.42 0.16 24.70
CA ASN A 40 -9.96 -0.56 23.53
C ASN A 40 -9.35 -0.09 22.22
N PHE A 41 -9.01 1.20 22.08
CA PHE A 41 -8.31 1.72 20.91
C PHE A 41 -6.86 1.21 20.84
N LEU A 42 -6.14 1.18 21.97
CA LEU A 42 -4.79 0.63 22.06
C LEU A 42 -4.77 -0.89 21.85
N GLU A 43 -5.76 -1.60 22.39
CA GLU A 43 -5.98 -3.02 22.14
C GLU A 43 -6.25 -3.20 20.64
N SER A 44 -7.19 -2.45 20.05
CA SER A 44 -7.48 -2.46 18.60
C SER A 44 -6.24 -2.22 17.72
N SER A 45 -5.33 -1.33 18.14
CA SER A 45 -4.09 -1.05 17.39
C SER A 45 -3.01 -2.10 17.62
N LEU A 46 -2.95 -2.72 18.81
CA LEU A 46 -2.10 -3.87 19.06
C LEU A 46 -2.54 -5.09 18.25
N LEU A 47 -3.84 -5.34 18.05
CA LEU A 47 -4.24 -6.48 17.21
C LEU A 47 -4.03 -6.19 15.73
N ILE A 48 -4.08 -4.92 15.31
CA ILE A 48 -3.70 -4.52 13.94
C ILE A 48 -2.19 -4.69 13.75
N GLU A 49 -1.37 -4.31 14.74
CA GLU A 49 0.09 -4.58 14.72
C GLU A 49 0.39 -6.09 14.78
N GLU A 50 -0.37 -6.87 15.55
CA GLU A 50 -0.22 -8.34 15.61
C GLU A 50 -0.68 -9.02 14.32
N GLU A 51 -1.79 -8.61 13.69
CA GLU A 51 -2.21 -9.15 12.38
C GLU A 51 -1.21 -8.82 11.27
N GLU A 52 -0.55 -7.66 11.31
CA GLU A 52 0.51 -7.32 10.34
C GLU A 52 1.82 -8.09 10.61
N GLN A 53 2.05 -8.58 11.84
CA GLN A 53 3.24 -9.39 12.19
C GLN A 53 3.03 -10.91 12.13
N GLN A 54 1.78 -11.39 12.10
CA GLN A 54 1.47 -12.83 12.19
C GLN A 54 1.30 -13.55 10.84
N THR A 55 1.84 -13.00 9.75
CA THR A 55 2.17 -13.80 8.55
C THR A 55 3.65 -14.23 8.59
N THR A 56 4.11 -14.75 9.72
CA THR A 56 5.45 -15.33 9.87
C THR A 56 5.40 -16.73 10.46
N LYS A 57 4.46 -17.56 9.98
CA LYS A 57 4.44 -19.00 10.30
C LYS A 57 4.75 -19.87 9.08
N ASN A 58 6.02 -19.81 8.69
CA ASN A 58 6.88 -20.78 8.00
C ASN A 58 7.84 -19.98 7.14
N SER A 59 9.07 -19.76 7.62
CA SER A 59 10.15 -19.27 6.77
C SER A 59 10.55 -20.40 5.82
N LYS A 60 9.74 -20.65 4.80
CA LYS A 60 10.28 -21.10 3.52
C LYS A 60 11.01 -19.88 2.98
N LYS A 61 12.32 -19.83 3.21
CA LYS A 61 13.17 -18.87 2.50
C LYS A 61 12.85 -19.04 1.03
N LEU A 62 12.36 -17.99 0.36
CA LEU A 62 12.19 -17.98 -1.08
C LEU A 62 13.53 -18.44 -1.67
N ALA A 63 13.48 -19.53 -2.44
CA ALA A 63 14.70 -20.02 -3.08
C ALA A 63 15.22 -18.91 -4.01
N LEU A 64 16.55 -18.78 -4.05
CA LEU A 64 17.25 -17.73 -4.80
C LEU A 64 16.79 -17.68 -6.28
N ILE A 65 16.52 -18.86 -6.85
CA ILE A 65 16.07 -19.00 -8.24
C ILE A 65 14.68 -18.35 -8.46
N PRO A 66 13.60 -18.75 -7.74
CA PRO A 66 12.33 -18.03 -7.77
C PRO A 66 12.45 -16.52 -7.54
N LEU A 67 13.32 -16.09 -6.61
CA LEU A 67 13.54 -14.67 -6.34
C LEU A 67 14.09 -13.93 -7.57
N ILE A 68 15.10 -14.49 -8.25
CA ILE A 68 15.65 -13.91 -9.48
C ILE A 68 14.55 -13.81 -10.55
N PHE A 69 13.74 -14.86 -10.74
CA PHE A 69 12.65 -14.82 -11.70
C PHE A 69 11.62 -13.74 -11.36
N LEU A 70 11.25 -13.60 -10.09
CA LEU A 70 10.33 -12.56 -9.64
C LEU A 70 10.86 -11.16 -9.93
N ILE A 71 12.13 -10.88 -9.58
CA ILE A 71 12.77 -9.58 -9.86
C ILE A 71 12.84 -9.33 -11.37
N TYR A 72 13.21 -10.34 -12.16
CA TYR A 72 13.27 -10.23 -13.61
C TYR A 72 11.89 -9.92 -14.21
N PHE A 73 10.84 -10.64 -13.83
CA PHE A 73 9.49 -10.39 -14.35
C PHE A 73 8.91 -9.06 -13.87
N GLU A 74 9.24 -8.61 -12.66
CA GLU A 74 8.80 -7.30 -12.16
C GLU A 74 9.47 -6.15 -12.93
N VAL A 75 10.78 -6.23 -13.17
CA VAL A 75 11.58 -5.13 -13.72
C VAL A 75 11.65 -5.16 -15.25
N ALA A 76 11.91 -6.32 -15.84
CA ALA A 76 12.13 -6.43 -17.27
C ALA A 76 10.82 -6.40 -18.05
N GLY A 77 9.71 -6.89 -17.47
CA GLY A 77 8.36 -6.80 -18.03
C GLY A 77 8.15 -7.36 -19.44
N GLY A 78 9.18 -7.82 -20.15
CA GLY A 78 9.21 -7.96 -21.61
C GLY A 78 9.60 -6.63 -22.29
N PRO A 79 10.42 -6.64 -23.35
CA PRO A 79 10.90 -5.43 -24.01
C PRO A 79 9.82 -4.82 -24.94
N TYR A 80 8.66 -4.51 -24.39
CA TYR A 80 7.54 -3.97 -25.15
C TYR A 80 7.79 -2.50 -25.49
N GLY A 81 7.65 -2.14 -26.78
CA GLY A 81 7.87 -0.76 -27.25
C GLY A 81 9.33 -0.44 -27.58
N GLU A 82 10.24 -1.41 -27.48
CA GLU A 82 11.59 -1.28 -28.03
C GLU A 82 11.56 -1.03 -29.54
N GLU A 83 10.54 -1.55 -30.23
CA GLU A 83 10.40 -1.38 -31.69
C GLU A 83 10.14 0.08 -32.05
N ALA A 84 9.36 0.79 -31.23
CA ALA A 84 9.12 2.22 -31.40
C ALA A 84 10.38 3.04 -31.07
N ALA A 85 11.13 2.64 -30.04
CA ALA A 85 12.39 3.29 -29.67
C ALA A 85 13.47 3.14 -30.75
N VAL A 86 13.63 1.93 -31.29
CA VAL A 86 14.55 1.64 -32.40
C VAL A 86 14.08 2.33 -33.69
N GLY A 87 12.77 2.36 -33.95
CA GLY A 87 12.19 3.05 -35.10
C GLY A 87 12.42 4.57 -35.10
N ALA A 88 12.44 5.20 -33.92
CA ALA A 88 12.65 6.64 -33.78
C ALA A 88 14.14 7.05 -33.72
N ALA A 89 14.98 6.30 -32.99
CA ALA A 89 16.38 6.64 -32.76
C ALA A 89 17.36 5.94 -33.74
N GLY A 90 16.92 4.91 -34.42
CA GLY A 90 17.76 4.04 -35.23
C GLY A 90 18.48 2.94 -34.42
N PRO A 91 18.89 1.83 -35.06
CA PRO A 91 19.41 0.65 -34.35
C PRO A 91 20.65 0.91 -33.51
N LEU A 92 21.59 1.72 -34.03
CA LEU A 92 22.88 1.96 -33.38
C LEU A 92 22.70 2.78 -32.09
N LEU A 93 21.89 3.85 -32.13
CA LEU A 93 21.64 4.70 -30.96
C LEU A 93 20.81 3.99 -29.91
N ALA A 94 19.83 3.17 -30.31
CA ALA A 94 19.05 2.37 -29.37
C ALA A 94 19.93 1.38 -28.60
N ILE A 95 20.78 0.62 -29.28
CA ILE A 95 21.70 -0.34 -28.64
C ILE A 95 22.67 0.38 -27.69
N LEU A 96 23.22 1.53 -28.12
CA LEU A 96 24.12 2.30 -27.29
C LEU A 96 23.42 2.85 -26.03
N GLY A 97 22.18 3.32 -26.18
CA GLY A 97 21.32 3.75 -25.07
C GLY A 97 21.06 2.62 -24.07
N PHE A 98 20.63 1.45 -24.55
CA PHE A 98 20.40 0.28 -23.71
C PHE A 98 21.68 -0.23 -23.02
N LEU A 99 22.84 -0.03 -23.63
CA LEU A 99 24.10 -0.42 -23.02
C LEU A 99 24.54 0.57 -21.93
N ILE A 100 24.45 1.88 -22.17
CA ILE A 100 24.98 2.91 -21.25
C ILE A 100 24.03 3.16 -20.08
N PHE A 101 22.73 3.21 -20.34
CA PHE A 101 21.70 3.54 -19.35
C PHE A 101 21.75 2.70 -18.05
N PRO A 102 21.89 1.36 -18.08
CA PRO A 102 21.94 0.56 -16.85
C PRO A 102 23.18 0.83 -16.00
N PHE A 103 24.32 1.22 -16.59
CA PHE A 103 25.53 1.53 -15.79
C PHE A 103 25.40 2.87 -15.06
N ILE A 104 24.77 3.86 -15.69
CA ILE A 104 24.61 5.19 -15.10
C ILE A 104 23.51 5.21 -14.03
N TRP A 105 22.43 4.45 -14.24
CA TRP A 105 21.25 4.50 -13.38
C TRP A 105 21.06 3.24 -12.52
N SER A 106 20.95 2.07 -13.14
CA SER A 106 20.56 0.83 -12.45
C SER A 106 21.61 0.32 -11.47
N ILE A 107 22.91 0.42 -11.80
CA ILE A 107 23.98 -0.07 -10.90
C ILE A 107 24.02 0.76 -9.59
N PRO A 108 24.07 2.10 -9.61
CA PRO A 108 24.01 2.89 -8.40
C PRO A 108 22.73 2.66 -7.60
N GLU A 109 21.57 2.59 -8.28
CA GLU A 109 20.28 2.34 -7.62
C GLU A 109 20.25 0.98 -6.91
N ALA A 110 20.75 -0.08 -7.57
CA ALA A 110 20.83 -1.42 -6.99
C ALA A 110 21.78 -1.46 -5.78
N LEU A 111 22.92 -0.74 -5.84
CA LEU A 111 23.85 -0.69 -4.72
C LEU A 111 23.24 0.02 -3.50
N VAL A 112 22.58 1.16 -3.71
CA VAL A 112 21.87 1.88 -2.63
C VAL A 112 20.77 1.02 -2.03
N THR A 113 20.02 0.30 -2.86
CA THR A 113 18.97 -0.63 -2.43
C THR A 113 19.55 -1.77 -1.58
N ALA A 114 20.69 -2.35 -1.99
CA ALA A 114 21.37 -3.40 -1.24
C ALA A 114 21.91 -2.93 0.13
N GLU A 115 22.50 -1.73 0.19
CA GLU A 115 22.94 -1.13 1.46
C GLU A 115 21.77 -0.86 2.41
N LEU A 116 20.63 -0.41 1.87
CA LEU A 116 19.42 -0.16 2.68
C LEU A 116 18.73 -1.45 3.14
N GLU A 117 18.68 -2.49 2.29
CA GLU A 117 18.16 -3.81 2.65
C GLU A 117 18.92 -4.45 3.80
N THR A 118 20.25 -4.34 3.79
CA THR A 118 21.08 -4.87 4.89
C THR A 118 21.01 -4.02 6.16
N THR A 119 20.82 -2.71 6.02
CA THR A 119 20.74 -1.77 7.17
C THR A 119 19.40 -1.84 7.90
N PHE A 120 18.30 -2.10 7.19
CA PHE A 120 16.95 -2.16 7.76
C PHE A 120 16.32 -3.54 7.51
N PRO A 121 16.61 -4.55 8.34
CA PRO A 121 16.01 -5.88 8.22
C PRO A 121 14.55 -5.85 8.68
N GLY A 122 13.64 -5.46 7.78
CA GLY A 122 12.20 -5.44 8.01
C GLY A 122 11.43 -5.73 6.71
N ASN A 123 10.31 -6.44 6.80
CA ASN A 123 9.53 -6.96 5.66
C ASN A 123 8.76 -5.90 4.85
N GLY A 124 9.12 -4.61 4.92
CA GLY A 124 8.39 -3.52 4.24
C GLY A 124 9.24 -2.70 3.27
N GLY A 125 10.45 -3.18 2.92
CA GLY A 125 11.27 -2.69 1.82
C GLY A 125 11.39 -1.16 1.76
N PHE A 126 11.22 -0.61 0.55
CA PHE A 126 11.38 0.82 0.26
C PHE A 126 10.45 1.74 1.07
N VAL A 127 9.28 1.27 1.50
CA VAL A 127 8.35 2.06 2.33
C VAL A 127 8.91 2.26 3.73
N ILE A 128 9.50 1.22 4.33
CA ILE A 128 10.12 1.29 5.65
C ILE A 128 11.39 2.15 5.61
N TRP A 129 12.18 2.08 4.54
CA TRP A 129 13.38 2.93 4.41
C TRP A 129 13.00 4.41 4.35
N ALA A 130 11.99 4.76 3.55
CA ALA A 130 11.50 6.12 3.46
C ALA A 130 10.87 6.60 4.78
N HIS A 131 10.13 5.72 5.47
CA HIS A 131 9.57 6.01 6.78
C HIS A 131 10.67 6.29 7.82
N LYS A 132 11.74 5.48 7.84
CA LYS A 132 12.86 5.62 8.78
C LYS A 132 13.75 6.84 8.48
N ALA A 133 13.96 7.16 7.21
CA ALA A 133 14.83 8.26 6.79
C ALA A 133 14.15 9.63 6.83
N PHE A 134 12.89 9.72 6.41
CA PHE A 134 12.19 11.00 6.21
C PHE A 134 10.93 11.16 7.08
N GLY A 135 10.51 10.12 7.80
CA GLY A 135 9.35 10.14 8.69
C GLY A 135 8.06 9.58 8.07
N PRO A 136 6.96 9.55 8.84
CA PRO A 136 5.74 8.79 8.50
C PRO A 136 5.01 9.25 7.24
N PHE A 137 5.04 10.55 6.94
CA PHE A 137 4.41 11.11 5.74
C PHE A 137 5.08 10.60 4.45
N TRP A 138 6.42 10.60 4.41
CA TRP A 138 7.18 10.23 3.22
C TRP A 138 7.15 8.73 2.93
N GLY A 139 7.10 7.90 3.99
CA GLY A 139 6.85 6.47 3.85
C GLY A 139 5.51 6.18 3.16
N SER A 140 4.42 6.79 3.65
CA SER A 140 3.08 6.63 3.09
C SER A 140 2.99 7.16 1.64
N LEU A 141 3.65 8.28 1.34
CA LEU A 141 3.70 8.84 -0.01
C LEU A 141 4.42 7.89 -0.98
N MET A 142 5.56 7.34 -0.58
CA MET A 142 6.34 6.40 -1.40
C MET A 142 5.55 5.10 -1.67
N GLY A 143 4.87 4.57 -0.65
CA GLY A 143 3.97 3.42 -0.82
C GLY A 143 2.83 3.71 -1.79
N SER A 144 2.17 4.85 -1.63
CA SER A 144 1.08 5.29 -2.52
C SER A 144 1.56 5.47 -3.97
N TRP A 145 2.77 5.99 -4.17
CA TRP A 145 3.36 6.16 -5.50
C TRP A 145 3.68 4.81 -6.16
N LYS A 146 4.23 3.85 -5.41
CA LYS A 146 4.44 2.48 -5.93
C LYS A 146 3.10 1.83 -6.28
N LEU A 147 2.07 1.98 -5.44
CA LEU A 147 0.74 1.45 -5.75
C LEU A 147 0.20 2.04 -7.05
N LEU A 148 0.28 3.36 -7.22
CA LEU A 148 -0.14 4.03 -8.46
C LEU A 148 0.63 3.52 -9.68
N SER A 149 1.95 3.40 -9.56
CA SER A 149 2.80 2.82 -10.62
C SER A 149 2.40 1.38 -10.96
N GLY A 150 2.11 0.55 -9.94
CA GLY A 150 1.64 -0.81 -10.13
C GLY A 150 0.29 -0.90 -10.86
N VAL A 151 -0.66 -0.01 -10.52
CA VAL A 151 -1.96 0.07 -11.19
C VAL A 151 -1.80 0.48 -12.65
N ILE A 152 -0.95 1.47 -12.94
CA ILE A 152 -0.66 1.90 -14.31
C ILE A 152 -0.02 0.75 -15.10
N ASN A 153 0.96 0.07 -14.52
CA ASN A 153 1.64 -1.05 -15.17
C ASN A 153 0.66 -2.18 -15.52
N LEU A 154 -0.20 -2.56 -14.56
CA LEU A 154 -1.22 -3.58 -14.77
C LEU A 154 -2.26 -3.19 -15.84
N ALA A 155 -2.59 -1.90 -15.96
CA ALA A 155 -3.47 -1.39 -17.00
C ALA A 155 -2.81 -1.36 -18.38
N SER A 156 -1.49 -1.15 -18.45
CA SER A 156 -0.74 -1.08 -19.70
C SER A 156 -0.60 -2.44 -20.39
N TYR A 157 -0.35 -3.53 -19.65
CA TYR A 157 -0.09 -4.84 -20.26
C TYR A 157 -1.23 -5.37 -21.15
N PRO A 158 -2.53 -5.38 -20.73
CA PRO A 158 -3.62 -5.86 -21.59
C PRO A 158 -3.81 -5.01 -22.85
N VAL A 159 -3.56 -3.70 -22.75
CA VAL A 159 -3.65 -2.78 -23.89
C VAL A 159 -2.59 -3.11 -24.93
N ILE A 160 -1.35 -3.29 -24.49
CA ILE A 160 -0.22 -3.68 -25.34
C ILE A 160 -0.46 -5.05 -26.00
N CYS A 161 -0.93 -6.05 -25.23
CA CYS A 161 -1.28 -7.37 -25.78
C CYS A 161 -2.29 -7.28 -26.93
N VAL A 162 -3.31 -6.43 -26.81
CA VAL A 162 -4.32 -6.23 -27.86
C VAL A 162 -3.74 -5.45 -29.05
N ASP A 163 -2.83 -4.50 -28.80
CA ASP A 163 -2.14 -3.77 -29.88
C ASP A 163 -1.24 -4.69 -30.72
N TYR A 164 -0.56 -5.66 -30.11
CA TYR A 164 0.16 -6.70 -30.87
C TYR A 164 -0.80 -7.69 -31.55
N LEU A 165 -1.92 -8.06 -30.91
CA LEU A 165 -2.88 -9.00 -31.51
C LEU A 165 -3.55 -8.42 -32.77
N LYS A 166 -3.69 -7.08 -32.86
CA LYS A 166 -4.14 -6.38 -34.07
C LYS A 166 -3.27 -6.68 -35.29
N GLN A 167 -1.96 -6.88 -35.12
CA GLN A 167 -1.04 -7.20 -36.22
C GLN A 167 -1.29 -8.60 -36.80
N VAL A 168 -1.74 -9.54 -35.96
CA VAL A 168 -2.02 -10.93 -36.37
C VAL A 168 -3.45 -11.09 -36.90
N LEU A 169 -4.42 -10.40 -36.29
CA LEU A 169 -5.83 -10.44 -36.68
C LEU A 169 -6.35 -9.01 -36.95
N PRO A 170 -6.41 -8.57 -38.23
CA PRO A 170 -6.84 -7.21 -38.58
C PRO A 170 -8.31 -6.89 -38.22
N VAL A 171 -9.08 -7.88 -37.76
CA VAL A 171 -10.44 -7.73 -37.22
C VAL A 171 -10.49 -6.81 -35.99
N PHE A 172 -9.38 -6.64 -35.27
CA PHE A 172 -9.29 -5.77 -34.10
C PHE A 172 -8.87 -4.31 -34.40
N SER A 173 -8.81 -3.92 -35.69
CA SER A 173 -8.22 -2.63 -36.10
C SER A 173 -8.99 -1.39 -35.62
N SER A 174 -10.32 -1.46 -35.51
CA SER A 174 -11.17 -0.37 -34.99
C SER A 174 -12.59 -0.85 -34.63
N GLY A 175 -12.99 -0.74 -33.36
CA GLY A 175 -14.39 -0.91 -32.93
C GLY A 175 -14.57 -1.49 -31.53
N PHE A 176 -15.84 -1.78 -31.19
CA PHE A 176 -16.26 -2.56 -30.01
C PHE A 176 -15.42 -3.83 -29.73
N PRO A 177 -14.96 -4.63 -30.73
CA PRO A 177 -14.14 -5.81 -30.46
C PRO A 177 -12.79 -5.52 -29.79
N ARG A 178 -12.20 -4.33 -29.98
CA ARG A 178 -10.96 -3.94 -29.28
C ARG A 178 -11.21 -3.78 -27.78
N TYR A 179 -12.26 -3.04 -27.42
CA TYR A 179 -12.64 -2.84 -26.02
C TYR A 179 -13.06 -4.16 -25.36
N LEU A 180 -13.77 -5.03 -26.08
CA LEU A 180 -14.16 -6.35 -25.59
C LEU A 180 -12.94 -7.25 -25.36
N ALA A 181 -11.94 -7.23 -26.24
CA ALA A 181 -10.71 -8.01 -26.08
C ALA A 181 -9.87 -7.53 -24.88
N ILE A 182 -9.75 -6.20 -24.68
CA ILE A 182 -9.07 -5.63 -23.51
C ILE A 182 -9.82 -6.04 -22.24
N LEU A 183 -11.15 -5.87 -22.21
CA LEU A 183 -11.97 -6.23 -21.07
C LEU A 183 -11.84 -7.73 -20.75
N PHE A 184 -11.95 -8.60 -21.76
CA PHE A 184 -11.80 -10.04 -21.59
C PHE A 184 -10.42 -10.41 -21.03
N SER A 185 -9.34 -9.85 -21.59
CA SER A 185 -7.97 -10.09 -21.10
C SER A 185 -7.82 -9.65 -19.65
N THR A 186 -8.30 -8.46 -19.29
CA THR A 186 -8.24 -7.94 -17.92
C THR A 186 -9.09 -8.78 -16.96
N LEU A 187 -10.28 -9.20 -17.38
CA LEU A 187 -11.16 -10.04 -16.56
C LEU A 187 -10.56 -11.42 -16.33
N PHE A 188 -9.94 -12.00 -17.36
CA PHE A 188 -9.27 -13.29 -17.29
C PHE A 188 -8.05 -13.24 -16.37
N LEU A 189 -7.19 -12.21 -16.49
CA LEU A 189 -6.07 -12.00 -15.58
C LEU A 189 -6.55 -11.74 -14.15
N SER A 190 -7.61 -10.97 -13.97
CA SER A 190 -8.22 -10.71 -12.66
C SER A 190 -8.78 -11.99 -12.04
N PHE A 191 -9.43 -12.84 -12.84
CA PHE A 191 -9.93 -14.15 -12.42
C PHE A 191 -8.79 -15.11 -12.04
N LEU A 192 -7.69 -15.13 -12.80
CA LEU A 192 -6.50 -15.89 -12.47
C LEU A 192 -5.85 -15.41 -11.16
N ASN A 193 -5.76 -14.10 -10.96
CA ASN A 193 -5.29 -13.51 -9.70
C ASN A 193 -6.21 -13.89 -8.53
N TYR A 194 -7.54 -13.87 -8.75
CA TYR A 194 -8.53 -14.22 -7.73
C TYR A 194 -8.56 -15.71 -7.39
N THR A 195 -8.32 -16.59 -8.37
CA THR A 195 -8.30 -18.05 -8.17
C THR A 195 -7.11 -18.49 -7.28
N GLY A 196 -6.19 -17.57 -6.99
CA GLY A 196 -5.06 -17.82 -6.11
C GLY A 196 -4.03 -18.64 -6.85
N LEU A 197 -3.11 -17.97 -7.53
CA LEU A 197 -1.88 -18.58 -7.99
C LEU A 197 -1.14 -19.09 -6.74
N THR A 198 -1.18 -20.40 -6.53
CA THR A 198 -0.43 -21.08 -5.45
C THR A 198 1.05 -21.07 -5.84
N VAL A 199 1.67 -19.89 -5.83
CA VAL A 199 3.09 -19.73 -6.12
C VAL A 199 3.82 -19.75 -4.77
N VAL A 200 4.28 -20.97 -4.46
CA VAL A 200 5.31 -21.43 -3.49
C VAL A 200 5.39 -20.81 -2.09
#